data_AF-A0A8X6TII2-F1
#
_entry.id   AF-A0A8X6TII2-F1
#
_cell.length_a   1.000
_cell.length_b   1.000
_cell.length_c   1.000
_cell.angle_alpha   90.00
_cell.angle_beta   90.00
_cell.angle_gamma   90.00
#
_symmetry.space_group_name_H-M   'P 1'
#
loop_
_entity.id
_entity.type
_entity.pdbx_description
1 polymer ?
#
loop_
_entity_poly.entity_id
_entity_poly.type
_entity_poly.pdbx_seq_one_letter_code
_entity_poly.pdbx_strand_id
1 'polypeptide(L)'
;MWYYKNYLDRILPHIFERKKQYENKHGIVLPNKLYILCPKSCRIKEYIDDTKYIEHCKELPPYQVCHGGIDKRTYNISVYKINNDGKFFRCALEYAQPLKHLLTFKEHGKITDTEMCSQRDLFCENLKSGVRKSYHDVCELIEYDDEVNEIHNVLLGTPSIQEFMQCPKL
;
A
#
# COMPACT_ATOMS: atom_id res chain seq x y z
N MET A 1 15.49 -1.38 3.15
CA MET A 1 15.72 -0.76 4.48
C MET A 1 15.41 0.75 4.52
N TRP A 2 15.89 1.56 3.56
CA TRP A 2 15.66 3.02 3.56
C TRP A 2 14.19 3.45 3.44
N TYR A 3 13.39 2.76 2.62
CA TYR A 3 11.94 3.02 2.52
C TYR A 3 11.25 2.85 3.87
N TYR A 4 11.55 1.78 4.58
CA TYR A 4 11.05 1.57 5.93
C TYR A 4 11.44 2.73 6.85
N LYS A 5 12.74 3.04 6.97
CA LYS A 5 13.23 4.03 7.92
C LYS A 5 12.85 5.48 7.63
N ASN A 6 12.81 5.87 6.35
CA ASN A 6 12.59 7.26 5.98
C ASN A 6 11.13 7.59 5.64
N TYR A 7 10.29 6.58 5.41
CA TYR A 7 8.89 6.77 5.06
C TYR A 7 7.97 6.03 6.03
N LEU A 8 8.00 4.69 6.06
CA LEU A 8 7.04 3.92 6.88
C LEU A 8 7.15 4.20 8.38
N ASP A 9 8.37 4.22 8.93
CA ASP A 9 8.63 4.50 10.36
C ASP A 9 8.17 5.91 10.77
N ARG A 10 7.94 6.80 9.80
CA ARG A 10 7.41 8.16 10.03
C ARG A 10 5.90 8.23 9.92
N ILE A 11 5.30 7.53 8.97
CA ILE A 11 3.85 7.66 8.69
C ILE A 11 3.00 6.68 9.50
N LEU A 12 3.50 5.47 9.76
CA LEU A 12 2.74 4.40 10.38
C LEU A 12 2.33 4.70 11.84
N PRO A 13 3.14 5.39 12.66
CA PRO A 13 2.69 5.84 13.98
C PRO A 13 1.44 6.72 13.97
N HIS A 14 1.17 7.41 12.85
CA HIS A 14 0.06 8.35 12.72
C HIS A 14 -1.09 7.80 11.87
N ILE A 15 -0.96 6.57 11.33
CA ILE A 15 -1.94 6.05 10.37
C ILE A 15 -3.32 5.82 11.01
N PHE A 16 -3.35 5.37 12.25
CA PHE A 16 -4.58 5.07 12.97
C PHE A 16 -5.45 6.32 13.14
N GLU A 17 -4.87 7.40 13.67
CA GLU A 17 -5.58 8.66 13.90
C GLU A 17 -6.08 9.28 12.59
N ARG A 18 -5.24 9.25 11.54
CA ARG A 18 -5.63 9.75 10.21
C ARG A 18 -6.82 8.97 9.64
N LYS A 19 -6.87 7.66 9.84
CA LYS A 19 -8.00 6.81 9.40
C LYS A 19 -9.25 7.11 10.20
N LYS A 20 -9.15 7.22 11.53
CA LYS A 20 -10.28 7.59 12.39
C LYS A 20 -10.90 8.93 12.01
N GLN A 21 -10.08 9.92 11.66
CA GLN A 21 -10.56 11.21 11.16
C GLN A 21 -11.29 11.06 9.81
N TYR A 22 -10.77 10.25 8.89
CA TYR A 22 -11.43 9.96 7.62
C TYR A 22 -12.77 9.24 7.84
N GLU A 23 -12.79 8.22 8.68
CA GLU A 23 -13.97 7.43 9.06
C GLU A 23 -15.08 8.32 9.64
N ASN A 24 -14.75 9.14 10.64
CA ASN A 24 -15.69 10.07 11.28
C ASN A 24 -16.27 11.07 10.27
N LYS A 25 -15.43 11.60 9.38
CA LYS A 25 -15.85 12.57 8.36
C LYS A 25 -16.78 11.96 7.32
N HIS A 26 -16.59 10.69 6.99
CA HIS A 26 -17.27 10.03 5.88
C HIS A 26 -18.36 9.03 6.31
N GLY A 27 -18.52 8.77 7.61
CA GLY A 27 -19.50 7.80 8.13
C GLY A 27 -19.22 6.38 7.65
N ILE A 28 -17.95 5.98 7.62
CA ILE A 28 -17.52 4.66 7.16
C ILE A 28 -16.54 4.02 8.14
N VAL A 29 -16.25 2.75 7.94
CA VAL A 29 -15.16 2.04 8.63
C VAL A 29 -14.19 1.52 7.57
N LEU A 30 -12.89 1.65 7.84
CA LEU A 30 -11.78 1.13 7.05
C LEU A 30 -11.16 -0.06 7.81
N PRO A 31 -10.55 -1.05 7.12
CA PRO A 31 -9.66 -2.00 7.76
C PRO A 31 -8.56 -1.26 8.51
N ASN A 32 -8.01 -1.78 9.61
CA ASN A 32 -6.97 -1.09 10.39
C ASN A 32 -5.65 -0.87 9.62
N LYS A 33 -5.37 -1.71 8.62
CA LYS A 33 -4.07 -1.75 7.93
C LYS A 33 -3.96 -0.78 6.76
N LEU A 34 -2.76 -0.24 6.54
CA LEU A 34 -2.30 0.25 5.26
C LEU A 34 -1.81 -0.95 4.44
N TYR A 35 -2.31 -1.09 3.23
CA TYR A 35 -1.89 -2.15 2.32
C TYR A 35 -0.86 -1.62 1.32
N ILE A 36 0.32 -2.23 1.31
CA ILE A 36 1.44 -1.85 0.43
C ILE A 36 1.55 -2.89 -0.68
N LEU A 37 1.32 -2.47 -1.91
CA LEU A 37 1.34 -3.32 -3.10
C LEU A 37 2.76 -3.52 -3.61
N CYS A 38 3.12 -4.79 -3.82
CA CYS A 38 4.41 -5.24 -4.29
C CYS A 38 4.26 -6.18 -5.51
N PRO A 39 3.96 -5.65 -6.72
CA PRO A 39 3.85 -6.46 -7.93
C PRO A 39 5.17 -7.18 -8.27
N LYS A 40 5.10 -8.38 -8.85
CA LYS A 40 6.27 -9.15 -9.30
C LYS A 40 7.02 -8.44 -10.42
N SER A 41 6.31 -7.82 -11.35
CA SER A 41 6.93 -7.10 -12.47
C SER A 41 7.68 -5.82 -12.05
N CYS A 42 7.57 -5.41 -10.77
CA CYS A 42 8.02 -4.11 -10.25
C CYS A 42 7.35 -2.89 -10.92
N ARG A 43 6.34 -3.09 -11.77
CA ARG A 43 5.62 -2.02 -12.45
C ARG A 43 4.72 -1.27 -11.47
N ILE A 44 4.98 0.03 -11.35
CA ILE A 44 4.17 0.94 -10.55
C ILE A 44 3.33 1.78 -11.51
N LYS A 45 2.02 1.56 -11.51
CA LYS A 45 1.07 2.37 -12.28
C LYS A 45 0.89 3.73 -11.63
N GLU A 46 0.51 4.73 -12.43
CA GLU A 46 0.21 6.08 -11.92
C GLU A 46 -0.98 6.05 -10.95
N TYR A 47 -2.02 5.29 -11.32
CA TYR A 47 -3.19 5.07 -10.48
C TYR A 47 -3.51 3.58 -10.34
N ILE A 48 -4.13 3.21 -9.21
CA ILE A 48 -4.56 1.84 -8.90
C ILE A 48 -6.01 1.59 -9.38
N ASP A 49 -6.73 2.64 -9.76
CA ASP A 49 -8.13 2.61 -10.24
C ASP A 49 -8.24 2.44 -11.76
N ASP A 50 -7.25 1.80 -12.38
CA ASP A 50 -7.26 1.52 -13.82
C ASP A 50 -8.18 0.35 -14.23
N THR A 51 -9.04 -0.09 -13.31
CA THR A 51 -10.00 -1.17 -13.50
C THR A 51 -11.39 -0.73 -13.05
N LYS A 52 -12.45 -1.33 -13.61
CA LYS A 52 -13.83 -1.06 -13.17
C LYS A 52 -14.15 -1.49 -11.73
N TYR A 53 -13.25 -2.21 -11.08
CA TYR A 53 -13.43 -2.77 -9.73
C TYR A 53 -12.80 -1.93 -8.64
N ILE A 54 -11.94 -0.97 -8.99
CA ILE A 54 -11.22 -0.12 -8.06
C ILE A 54 -11.52 1.33 -8.42
N GLU A 55 -11.92 2.11 -7.42
CA GLU A 55 -12.26 3.52 -7.58
C GLU A 55 -11.47 4.33 -6.55
N HIS A 56 -10.69 5.31 -7.00
CA HIS A 56 -10.07 6.27 -6.09
C HIS A 56 -11.15 7.08 -5.36
N CYS A 57 -11.12 7.09 -4.02
CA CYS A 57 -12.02 7.91 -3.23
C CYS A 57 -11.38 9.29 -2.97
N LYS A 58 -10.60 9.37 -1.89
CA LYS A 58 -9.89 10.56 -1.41
C LYS A 58 -8.70 10.12 -0.56
N GLU A 59 -7.81 11.05 -0.26
CA GLU A 59 -6.69 10.84 0.62
C GLU A 59 -7.14 10.85 2.09
N LEU A 60 -6.42 10.08 2.91
CA LEU A 60 -6.42 10.30 4.35
C LEU A 60 -5.94 11.73 4.64
N PRO A 61 -6.38 12.36 5.76
CA PRO A 61 -5.87 13.65 6.19
C PRO A 61 -4.34 13.70 6.10
N PRO A 62 -3.76 14.77 5.54
CA PRO A 62 -2.33 14.83 5.27
C PRO A 62 -1.54 14.78 6.57
N TYR A 63 -0.41 14.08 6.56
CA TYR A 63 0.58 14.16 7.64
C TYR A 63 1.72 15.07 7.21
N GLN A 64 1.97 16.14 7.96
CA GLN A 64 3.00 17.14 7.65
C GLN A 64 4.08 17.15 8.72
N VAL A 65 5.34 17.12 8.30
CA VAL A 65 6.49 17.20 9.21
C VAL A 65 7.67 17.85 8.50
N CYS A 66 8.45 18.65 9.23
CA CYS A 66 9.69 19.23 8.72
C CYS A 66 10.76 18.13 8.68
N HIS A 67 11.37 17.88 7.52
CA HIS A 67 12.37 16.82 7.40
C HIS A 67 13.35 17.08 6.26
N GLY A 68 14.66 16.88 6.51
CA GLY A 68 15.69 16.97 5.49
C GLY A 68 15.80 18.35 4.85
N GLY A 69 15.58 19.42 5.63
CA GLY A 69 15.58 20.80 5.13
C GLY A 69 14.29 21.22 4.41
N ILE A 70 13.29 20.34 4.32
CA ILE A 70 11.99 20.64 3.72
C ILE A 70 11.02 21.05 4.83
N ASP A 71 10.50 22.27 4.75
CA ASP A 71 9.39 22.70 5.59
C ASP A 71 8.08 22.04 5.13
N LYS A 72 7.27 21.60 6.09
CA LYS A 72 5.94 20.98 5.87
C LYS A 72 5.91 19.90 4.78
N ARG A 73 6.89 18.97 4.79
CA ARG A 73 6.84 17.80 3.91
C ARG A 73 5.55 17.03 4.16
N THR A 74 4.74 16.88 3.12
CA THR A 74 3.40 16.28 3.21
C THR A 74 3.43 14.84 2.73
N TYR A 75 2.85 13.94 3.54
CA TYR A 75 2.69 12.53 3.24
C TYR A 75 1.21 12.19 3.05
N ASN A 76 0.84 11.85 1.81
CA ASN A 76 -0.52 11.49 1.43
C ASN A 76 -0.65 9.98 1.27
N ILE A 77 -1.82 9.46 1.62
CA ILE A 77 -2.17 8.05 1.46
C ILE A 77 -3.58 8.02 0.91
N SER A 78 -3.77 7.42 -0.25
CA SER A 78 -5.07 7.35 -0.93
C SER A 78 -5.93 6.24 -0.33
N VAL A 79 -7.23 6.52 -0.22
CA VAL A 79 -8.27 5.53 0.07
C VAL A 79 -8.94 5.15 -1.25
N TYR A 80 -9.07 3.84 -1.46
CA TYR A 80 -9.73 3.27 -2.62
C TYR A 80 -10.97 2.50 -2.19
N LYS A 81 -11.97 2.46 -3.07
CA LYS A 81 -13.15 1.60 -2.97
C LYS A 81 -12.93 0.40 -3.87
N ILE A 82 -13.05 -0.80 -3.30
CA ILE A 82 -12.88 -2.07 -4.00
C ILE A 82 -14.24 -2.75 -4.09
N ASN A 83 -14.68 -3.04 -5.31
CA ASN A 83 -15.96 -3.69 -5.60
C ASN A 83 -15.79 -5.21 -5.70
N ASN A 84 -16.76 -5.93 -5.14
CA ASN A 84 -16.90 -7.37 -5.15
C ASN A 84 -18.36 -7.71 -5.44
N ASP A 85 -18.71 -7.80 -6.72
CA ASP A 85 -20.02 -8.21 -7.22
C ASP A 85 -21.20 -7.55 -6.49
N GLY A 86 -21.14 -6.22 -6.33
CA GLY A 86 -22.20 -5.41 -5.72
C GLY A 86 -22.02 -5.13 -4.23
N LYS A 87 -21.11 -5.84 -3.55
CA LYS A 87 -20.58 -5.43 -2.23
C LYS A 87 -19.29 -4.65 -2.42
N PHE A 88 -18.98 -3.74 -1.49
CA PHE A 88 -17.71 -3.02 -1.55
C PHE A 88 -17.13 -2.79 -0.16
N PHE A 89 -15.81 -2.59 -0.12
CA PHE A 89 -15.12 -2.05 1.03
C PHE A 89 -14.22 -0.89 0.59
N ARG A 90 -13.73 -0.14 1.57
CA ARG A 90 -12.75 0.92 1.34
C ARG A 90 -11.49 0.64 2.14
N CYS A 91 -10.33 0.89 1.59
CA CYS A 91 -9.05 0.69 2.28
C CYS A 91 -8.01 1.71 1.85
N ALA A 92 -7.05 1.96 2.75
CA ALA A 92 -5.86 2.74 2.45
C ALA A 92 -4.85 1.86 1.69
N LEU A 93 -4.37 2.33 0.54
CA LEU A 93 -3.58 1.53 -0.40
C LEU A 93 -2.47 2.39 -1.01
N GLU A 94 -1.27 1.82 -1.16
CA GLU A 94 -0.16 2.44 -1.89
C GLU A 94 0.71 1.38 -2.57
N TYR A 95 1.38 1.74 -3.66
CA TYR A 95 2.48 0.93 -4.20
C TYR A 95 3.77 1.14 -3.40
N ALA A 96 4.58 0.09 -3.28
CA ALA A 96 5.96 0.20 -2.84
C ALA A 96 6.80 0.95 -3.90
N GLN A 97 6.81 2.28 -3.81
CA GLN A 97 7.53 3.17 -4.74
C GLN A 97 9.00 2.79 -5.04
N PRO A 98 9.78 2.19 -4.11
CA PRO A 98 11.14 1.73 -4.43
C PRO A 98 11.22 0.75 -5.60
N LEU A 99 10.18 -0.08 -5.84
CA LEU A 99 10.17 -1.05 -6.93
C LEU A 99 10.30 -0.39 -8.31
N LYS A 100 9.81 0.84 -8.47
CA LYS A 100 9.94 1.63 -9.70
C LYS A 100 11.41 1.73 -10.15
N HIS A 101 12.34 1.89 -9.21
CA HIS A 101 13.77 2.02 -9.52
C HIS A 101 14.35 0.72 -10.08
N LEU A 102 13.89 -0.44 -9.58
CA LEU A 102 14.33 -1.74 -10.07
C LEU A 102 13.92 -1.92 -11.54
N LEU A 103 12.65 -1.61 -11.86
CA LEU A 103 12.18 -1.66 -13.24
C LEU A 103 12.94 -0.68 -14.14
N THR A 104 13.15 0.56 -13.69
CA THR A 104 13.93 1.56 -14.43
C THR A 104 15.38 1.11 -14.67
N PHE A 105 16.01 0.43 -13.72
CA PHE A 105 17.36 -0.10 -13.91
C PHE A 105 17.40 -1.23 -14.94
N LYS A 106 16.39 -2.11 -14.92
CA LYS A 106 16.23 -3.15 -15.95
C LYS A 106 16.06 -2.53 -17.33
N GLU A 107 15.15 -1.57 -17.48
CA GLU A 107 14.85 -0.90 -18.76
C GLU A 107 16.08 -0.19 -19.36
N HIS A 108 16.98 0.33 -18.52
CA HIS A 108 18.24 0.93 -18.94
C HIS A 108 19.40 -0.07 -19.10
N GLY A 109 19.14 -1.38 -19.03
CA GLY A 109 20.15 -2.43 -19.15
C GLY A 109 21.20 -2.41 -18.04
N LYS A 110 20.88 -1.87 -16.87
CA LYS A 110 21.79 -1.84 -15.70
C LYS A 110 21.73 -3.11 -14.87
N ILE A 111 20.61 -3.80 -14.93
CA ILE A 111 20.38 -5.11 -14.31
C ILE A 111 19.59 -5.99 -15.28
N THR A 112 19.73 -7.30 -15.13
CA THR A 112 18.95 -8.33 -15.81
C THR A 112 17.58 -8.54 -15.15
N ASP A 113 16.69 -9.28 -15.83
CA ASP A 113 15.42 -9.71 -15.25
C ASP A 113 15.59 -10.52 -13.96
N THR A 114 16.54 -11.47 -13.96
CA THR A 114 16.83 -12.31 -12.80
C THR A 114 17.34 -11.48 -11.61
N GLU A 115 18.19 -10.49 -11.86
CA GLU A 115 18.66 -9.57 -10.83
C GLU A 115 17.53 -8.69 -10.30
N MET A 116 16.66 -8.17 -11.17
CA MET A 116 15.48 -7.41 -10.75
C MET A 116 14.57 -8.23 -9.82
N CYS A 117 14.26 -9.47 -10.20
CA CYS A 117 13.46 -10.37 -9.38
C CYS A 117 14.11 -10.64 -8.02
N SER A 118 15.41 -10.96 -8.01
CA SER A 118 16.15 -11.23 -6.77
C SER A 118 16.21 -10.00 -5.85
N GLN A 119 16.42 -8.80 -6.40
CA GLN A 119 16.43 -7.55 -5.63
C GLN A 119 15.04 -7.17 -5.12
N ARG A 120 13.98 -7.44 -5.89
CA ARG A 120 12.58 -7.27 -5.46
C ARG A 120 12.29 -8.17 -4.27
N ASP A 121 12.64 -9.45 -4.34
CA ASP A 121 12.36 -10.42 -3.28
C ASP A 121 13.09 -10.04 -2.00
N LEU A 122 14.39 -9.72 -2.11
CA LEU A 122 15.18 -9.21 -0.98
C LEU A 122 14.60 -7.92 -0.40
N PHE A 123 14.09 -7.01 -1.24
CA PHE A 123 13.42 -5.79 -0.78
C PHE A 123 12.15 -6.13 0.01
N CYS A 124 11.30 -7.02 -0.51
CA CYS A 124 10.04 -7.41 0.11
C CYS A 124 10.27 -8.14 1.43
N GLU A 125 11.21 -9.08 1.49
CA GLU A 125 11.59 -9.81 2.71
C GLU A 125 12.05 -8.85 3.81
N ASN A 126 12.97 -7.94 3.48
CA ASN A 126 13.46 -6.95 4.44
C ASN A 126 12.36 -6.00 4.91
N LEU A 127 11.47 -5.58 4.00
CA LEU A 127 10.37 -4.69 4.34
C LEU A 127 9.33 -5.39 5.22
N LYS A 128 8.99 -6.65 4.90
CA LYS A 128 8.11 -7.50 5.71
C LYS A 128 8.68 -7.71 7.11
N SER A 129 9.99 -7.99 7.23
CA SER A 129 10.66 -8.14 8.51
C SER A 129 10.55 -6.87 9.37
N GLY A 130 10.84 -5.70 8.77
CA GLY A 130 10.70 -4.41 9.45
C GLY A 130 9.25 -4.12 9.90
N VAL A 131 8.28 -4.31 9.01
CA VAL A 131 6.85 -4.09 9.31
C VAL A 131 6.37 -5.06 10.40
N ARG A 132 6.71 -6.35 10.31
CA ARG A 132 6.30 -7.35 11.32
C ARG A 132 6.82 -7.02 12.72
N LYS A 133 8.01 -6.43 12.82
CA LYS A 133 8.63 -6.11 14.11
C LYS A 133 7.93 -4.97 14.86
N SER A 134 7.35 -4.00 14.14
CA SER A 134 6.88 -2.74 14.76
C SER A 134 5.47 -2.30 14.37
N TYR A 135 4.94 -2.78 13.24
CA TYR A 135 3.73 -2.24 12.63
C TYR A 135 2.80 -3.32 12.04
N HIS A 136 2.91 -4.56 12.50
CA HIS A 136 2.12 -5.68 11.96
C HIS A 136 0.60 -5.48 12.03
N ASP A 137 0.11 -4.76 13.04
CA ASP A 137 -1.32 -4.47 13.23
C ASP A 137 -1.86 -3.40 12.28
N VAL A 138 -0.98 -2.53 11.76
CA VAL A 138 -1.37 -1.32 11.01
C VAL A 138 -0.82 -1.27 9.59
N CYS A 139 -0.03 -2.26 9.18
CA CYS A 139 0.54 -2.33 7.84
C CYS A 139 0.65 -3.77 7.37
N GLU A 140 0.36 -4.02 6.09
CA GLU A 140 0.48 -5.33 5.45
C GLU A 140 1.02 -5.19 4.03
N LEU A 141 1.96 -6.05 3.67
CA LEU A 141 2.53 -6.09 2.32
C LEU A 141 1.79 -7.12 1.49
N ILE A 142 1.31 -6.70 0.32
CA ILE A 142 0.58 -7.52 -0.64
C ILE A 142 1.51 -7.77 -1.83
N GLU A 143 2.20 -8.91 -1.78
CA GLU A 143 2.97 -9.41 -2.91
C GLU A 143 2.06 -10.21 -3.83
N TYR A 144 2.12 -9.93 -5.13
CA TYR A 144 1.30 -10.62 -6.11
C TYR A 144 1.97 -10.63 -7.48
N ASP A 145 1.61 -11.63 -8.27
CA ASP A 145 1.99 -11.74 -9.65
C ASP A 145 0.98 -10.97 -10.51
N ASP A 146 1.38 -9.78 -10.97
CA ASP A 146 0.52 -8.83 -11.67
C ASP A 146 0.33 -9.14 -13.16
N GLU A 147 0.98 -10.20 -13.66
CA GLU A 147 0.73 -10.72 -15.01
C GLU A 147 -0.42 -11.73 -15.04
N VAL A 148 -0.67 -12.41 -13.93
CA VAL A 148 -1.70 -13.47 -13.84
C VAL A 148 -2.82 -13.15 -12.85
N ASN A 149 -2.62 -12.19 -11.94
CA ASN A 149 -3.63 -11.80 -10.96
C ASN A 149 -4.06 -10.35 -11.11
N GLU A 150 -5.36 -10.12 -11.12
CA GLU A 150 -5.92 -8.79 -10.96
C GLU A 150 -5.90 -8.37 -9.49
N ILE A 151 -5.47 -7.14 -9.24
CA ILE A 151 -5.23 -6.67 -7.86
C ILE A 151 -6.48 -6.70 -6.97
N HIS A 152 -7.67 -6.45 -7.51
CA HIS A 152 -8.90 -6.52 -6.72
C HIS A 152 -9.17 -7.94 -6.20
N ASN A 153 -8.88 -8.98 -6.98
CA ASN A 153 -9.00 -10.38 -6.57
C ASN A 153 -7.98 -10.73 -5.48
N VAL A 154 -6.75 -10.24 -5.62
CA VAL A 154 -5.70 -10.40 -4.59
C VAL A 154 -6.13 -9.76 -3.26
N LEU A 155 -6.66 -8.54 -3.30
CA LEU A 155 -7.15 -7.84 -2.12
C LEU A 155 -8.32 -8.59 -1.47
N LEU A 156 -9.29 -9.07 -2.27
CA LEU A 156 -10.42 -9.86 -1.77
C LEU A 156 -10.01 -11.23 -1.21
N GLY A 157 -8.89 -11.78 -1.68
CA GLY A 157 -8.28 -13.00 -1.15
C GLY A 157 -7.38 -12.78 0.07
N THR A 158 -7.10 -11.54 0.46
CA THR A 158 -6.21 -11.22 1.58
C THR A 158 -6.92 -11.52 2.92
N PRO A 159 -6.36 -12.35 3.81
CA PRO A 159 -7.04 -12.77 5.04
C PRO A 159 -7.53 -11.62 5.92
N SER A 160 -6.70 -10.58 6.14
CA SER A 160 -7.10 -9.43 6.97
C SER A 160 -8.23 -8.60 6.36
N ILE A 161 -8.39 -8.63 5.04
CA ILE A 161 -9.52 -8.00 4.34
C ILE A 161 -10.76 -8.88 4.45
N GLN A 162 -10.63 -10.19 4.31
CA GLN A 162 -11.74 -11.13 4.47
C GLN A 162 -12.32 -11.08 5.89
N GLU A 163 -11.47 -11.07 6.90
CA GLU A 163 -11.85 -10.89 8.30
C GLU A 163 -12.62 -9.57 8.49
N PHE A 164 -12.08 -8.46 7.98
CA PHE A 164 -12.75 -7.16 8.03
C PHE A 164 -14.13 -7.17 7.36
N MET A 165 -14.26 -7.83 6.20
CA MET A 165 -15.52 -7.88 5.46
C MET A 165 -16.58 -8.77 6.13
N GLN A 166 -16.18 -9.71 6.98
CA GLN A 166 -17.08 -10.58 7.74
C GLN A 166 -17.52 -9.94 9.07
N CYS A 167 -16.75 -8.99 9.61
CA CYS A 167 -17.10 -8.28 10.82
C CYS A 167 -18.37 -7.41 10.60
N PRO A 168 -19.38 -7.50 11.48
CA PRO A 168 -20.48 -6.56 11.50
C PRO A 168 -19.94 -5.15 11.70
N LYS A 169 -20.28 -4.23 10.79
CA LYS A 169 -19.98 -2.81 10.96
C LYS A 169 -21.03 -2.26 11.93
N LEU A 170 -20.62 -2.03 13.18
CA LEU A 170 -21.43 -1.41 14.23
C LEU A 170 -21.91 -0.03 13.82
#